data_AF-A0A940FLT1-F1
#
_entry.id   AF-A0A940FLT1-F1
#
_cell.length_a   1.000
_cell.length_b   1.000
_cell.length_c   1.000
_cell.angle_alpha   90.00
_cell.angle_beta   90.00
_cell.angle_gamma   90.00
#
_symmetry.space_group_name_H-M   'P 1'
#
loop_
_entity.id
_entity.type
_entity.pdbx_description
1 polymer ?
#
loop_
_entity_poly.entity_id
_entity_poly.type
_entity_poly.pdbx_seq_one_letter_code
_entity_poly.pdbx_strand_id
1 'polypeptide(L)'
;MSLTKLIDDLSENSASLHEAMLSGNAAAVEEATQAFRDVVEQLRAVDQWSGDPATRAKLVALMPQLDDHRALACLLADMTGQMHEMAAARARDTRPVRSARVGDRFA
;
A
#
# COMPACT_ATOMS: atom_id res chain seq x y z
N MET A 1 -13.98 14.30 19.63
CA MET A 1 -14.15 14.11 18.17
C MET A 1 -15.37 13.22 17.96
N SER A 2 -16.28 13.55 17.05
CA SER A 2 -17.48 12.71 16.82
C SER A 2 -17.15 11.55 15.88
N LEU A 3 -17.85 10.41 16.03
CA LEU A 3 -17.71 9.25 15.12
C LEU A 3 -17.99 9.63 13.67
N THR A 4 -18.98 10.49 13.43
CA THR A 4 -19.28 11.00 12.08
C THR A 4 -18.10 11.77 11.47
N LYS A 5 -17.40 12.60 12.27
CA LYS A 5 -16.20 13.28 11.81
C LYS A 5 -15.06 12.29 11.51
N LEU A 6 -14.88 11.26 12.34
CA LEU A 6 -13.87 10.23 12.07
C LEU A 6 -14.15 9.47 10.77
N ILE A 7 -15.41 9.25 10.42
CA ILE A 7 -15.78 8.63 9.13
C ILE A 7 -15.50 9.55 7.96
N ASP A 8 -15.81 10.84 8.10
CA ASP A 8 -15.52 11.84 7.07
C ASP A 8 -13.99 11.96 6.87
N ASP A 9 -13.23 11.99 7.97
CA ASP A 9 -11.76 12.00 7.95
C ASP A 9 -11.21 10.69 7.35
N LEU A 10 -11.82 9.53 7.59
CA LEU A 10 -11.44 8.26 6.96
C LEU A 10 -11.64 8.33 5.44
N SER A 11 -12.77 8.89 4.99
CA SER A 11 -13.07 9.08 3.58
C SER A 11 -12.02 9.94 2.90
N GLU A 12 -11.72 11.11 3.48
CA GLU A 12 -10.74 12.05 2.94
C GLU A 12 -9.34 11.43 2.89
N ASN A 13 -8.89 10.80 3.98
CA ASN A 13 -7.57 10.17 4.02
C ASN A 13 -7.46 8.98 3.05
N SER A 14 -8.55 8.23 2.84
CA SER A 14 -8.57 7.14 1.86
C SER A 14 -8.46 7.67 0.43
N ALA A 15 -9.11 8.79 0.10
CA ALA A 15 -9.02 9.43 -1.20
C ALA A 15 -7.62 10.00 -1.46
N SER A 16 -7.04 10.69 -0.47
CA SER A 16 -5.66 11.19 -0.53
C SER A 16 -4.64 10.07 -0.74
N LEU A 17 -4.81 8.92 -0.06
CA LEU A 17 -3.96 7.75 -0.26
C LEU A 17 -4.12 7.18 -1.68
N HIS A 18 -5.34 7.12 -2.21
CA HIS A 18 -5.59 6.69 -3.58
C HIS A 18 -4.91 7.60 -4.61
N GLU A 19 -5.04 8.92 -4.46
CA GLU A 19 -4.36 9.88 -5.33
C GLU A 19 -2.83 9.78 -5.23
N ALA A 20 -2.29 9.61 -4.02
CA ALA A 20 -0.87 9.41 -3.81
C ALA A 20 -0.37 8.14 -4.52
N MET A 21 -1.12 7.03 -4.43
CA MET A 21 -0.82 5.78 -5.14
C MET A 21 -0.80 5.97 -6.66
N LEU A 22 -1.73 6.74 -7.22
CA LEU A 22 -1.78 7.05 -8.66
C LEU A 22 -0.64 7.98 -9.11
N SER A 23 -0.16 8.86 -8.23
CA SER A 23 0.92 9.79 -8.55
C SER A 23 2.29 9.11 -8.71
N GLY A 24 2.46 7.90 -8.18
CA GLY A 24 3.76 7.20 -8.13
C GLY A 24 4.80 7.84 -7.22
N ASN A 25 4.43 8.85 -6.42
CA ASN A 25 5.32 9.51 -5.47
C ASN A 25 5.37 8.73 -4.15
N ALA A 26 6.48 8.02 -3.91
CA ALA A 26 6.67 7.20 -2.71
C ALA A 26 6.55 7.98 -1.40
N ALA A 27 7.07 9.22 -1.35
CA ALA A 27 6.98 10.04 -0.14
C ALA A 27 5.52 10.45 0.16
N ALA A 28 4.76 10.81 -0.86
CA ALA A 28 3.33 11.12 -0.71
C ALA A 28 2.52 9.89 -0.28
N VAL A 29 2.84 8.71 -0.81
CA VAL A 29 2.20 7.44 -0.40
C VAL A 29 2.49 7.15 1.07
N GLU A 30 3.72 7.36 1.52
CA GLU A 30 4.11 7.10 2.91
C GLU A 30 3.40 8.04 3.89
N GLU A 31 3.35 9.34 3.57
CA GLU A 31 2.60 10.35 4.34
C GLU A 31 1.10 10.04 4.41
N ALA A 32 0.47 9.81 3.26
CA ALA A 32 -0.96 9.49 3.18
C ALA A 32 -1.29 8.15 3.87
N THR A 33 -0.38 7.18 3.82
CA THR A 33 -0.53 5.89 4.53
C THR A 33 -0.51 6.12 6.04
N GLN A 34 0.39 6.97 6.54
CA GLN A 34 0.46 7.26 7.97
C GLN A 34 -0.81 7.97 8.45
N ALA A 35 -1.26 8.99 7.71
CA ALA A 35 -2.48 9.71 8.05
C ALA A 35 -3.73 8.81 8.04
N PHE A 36 -3.84 7.92 7.05
CA PHE A 36 -4.90 6.90 6.99
C PHE A 36 -4.85 5.96 8.20
N ARG A 37 -3.66 5.48 8.60
CA ARG A 37 -3.50 4.62 9.79
C ARG A 37 -3.93 5.32 11.07
N ASP A 38 -3.54 6.57 11.23
CA ASP A 38 -3.87 7.35 12.43
C ASP A 38 -5.39 7.50 12.60
N VAL A 39 -6.13 7.70 11.50
CA VAL A 39 -7.61 7.75 11.53
C VAL A 39 -8.22 6.38 11.81
N VAL A 40 -7.68 5.31 11.23
CA VAL A 40 -8.14 3.93 11.50
C VAL A 40 -7.95 3.55 12.97
N GLU A 41 -6.81 3.90 13.58
CA GLU A 41 -6.56 3.65 15.00
C GLU A 41 -7.51 4.47 15.90
N GLN A 42 -7.79 5.72 15.52
CA GLN A 42 -8.81 6.52 16.23
C GLN A 42 -10.21 5.92 16.11
N LEU A 43 -10.59 5.38 14.95
CA LEU A 43 -11.86 4.68 14.75
C LEU A 43 -11.94 3.39 15.58
N ARG A 44 -10.85 2.63 15.66
CA ARG A 44 -10.77 1.41 16.50
C ARG A 44 -10.93 1.71 17.99
N ALA A 45 -10.45 2.88 18.43
CA ALA A 45 -10.59 3.33 19.81
C ALA A 45 -12.01 3.82 20.16
N VAL A 46 -12.93 3.89 19.19
CA VAL A 46 -14.34 4.22 19.47
C VAL A 46 -15.04 3.01 20.08
N ASP A 47 -15.24 3.03 21.40
CA ASP A 47 -15.95 1.97 22.14
C ASP A 47 -17.45 1.89 21.81
N GLN A 48 -18.06 3.00 21.36
CA GLN A 48 -19.49 3.06 21.11
C GLN A 48 -19.79 3.51 19.68
N TRP A 49 -19.90 2.51 18.80
CA TRP A 49 -20.44 2.66 17.46
C TRP A 49 -21.94 2.89 17.63
N SER A 50 -22.34 4.16 17.70
CA SER A 50 -23.73 4.51 17.93
C SER A 50 -24.62 3.81 16.90
N GLY A 51 -25.77 3.30 17.34
CA GLY A 51 -26.80 2.74 16.45
C GLY A 51 -27.48 3.78 15.55
N ASP A 52 -26.85 4.94 15.35
CA ASP A 52 -27.34 6.01 14.49
C ASP A 52 -27.39 5.52 13.03
N PRO A 53 -28.59 5.47 12.43
CA PRO A 53 -28.75 5.02 11.03
C PRO A 53 -27.93 5.85 10.05
N ALA A 54 -27.70 7.15 10.31
CA ALA A 54 -26.96 8.02 9.40
C ALA A 54 -25.47 7.66 9.36
N THR A 55 -24.86 7.44 10.53
CA THR A 55 -23.49 6.94 10.67
C THR A 55 -23.30 5.59 9.96
N ARG A 56 -24.25 4.66 10.13
CA ARG A 56 -24.21 3.36 9.44
C ARG A 56 -24.31 3.51 7.92
N ALA A 57 -25.19 4.37 7.43
CA ALA A 57 -25.35 4.61 6.00
C ALA A 57 -24.06 5.16 5.37
N LYS A 58 -23.36 6.07 6.06
CA LYS A 58 -22.06 6.59 5.60
C LYS A 58 -21.00 5.50 5.48
N LEU A 59 -20.87 4.64 6.50
CA LEU A 59 -19.92 3.52 6.47
C LEU A 59 -20.19 2.57 5.30
N VAL A 60 -21.47 2.22 5.06
CA VAL A 60 -21.86 1.36 3.95
C VAL A 60 -21.55 2.03 2.61
N ALA A 61 -21.77 3.33 2.47
CA ALA A 61 -21.43 4.08 1.26
C ALA A 61 -19.92 4.16 1.01
N LEU A 62 -19.10 4.09 2.07
CA LEU A 62 -17.64 4.14 1.98
C LEU A 62 -17.02 2.81 1.53
N MET A 63 -17.67 1.68 1.83
CA MET A 63 -17.10 0.35 1.56
C MET A 63 -16.61 0.14 0.12
N PRO A 64 -17.39 0.48 -0.93
CA PRO A 64 -16.93 0.29 -2.31
C PRO A 64 -15.65 1.06 -2.62
N GLN A 65 -15.51 2.29 -2.11
CA GLN A 65 -14.32 3.10 -2.33
C GLN A 65 -13.10 2.48 -1.65
N LEU A 66 -13.25 2.00 -0.42
CA LEU A 66 -12.16 1.32 0.29
C LEU A 66 -11.75 0.02 -0.41
N ASP A 67 -12.71 -0.72 -0.97
CA ASP A 67 -12.43 -1.94 -1.73
C ASP A 67 -11.66 -1.63 -3.03
N ASP A 68 -12.04 -0.58 -3.75
CA ASP A 68 -11.31 -0.11 -4.95
C ASP A 68 -9.88 0.32 -4.60
N HIS A 69 -9.70 1.09 -3.53
CA HIS A 69 -8.37 1.52 -3.08
C HIS A 69 -7.50 0.34 -2.65
N ARG A 70 -8.10 -0.65 -1.97
CA ARG A 70 -7.43 -1.90 -1.60
C ARG A 70 -6.98 -2.67 -2.85
N ALA A 71 -7.82 -2.76 -3.88
CA ALA A 71 -7.47 -3.43 -5.13
C ALA A 71 -6.27 -2.76 -5.81
N LEU A 72 -6.23 -1.43 -5.85
CA LEU A 72 -5.10 -0.68 -6.36
C LEU A 72 -3.82 -0.95 -5.56
N ALA A 73 -3.90 -0.93 -4.22
CA ALA A 73 -2.75 -1.23 -3.37
C ALA A 73 -2.18 -2.65 -3.62
N CYS A 74 -3.06 -3.65 -3.77
CA CYS A 74 -2.66 -5.01 -4.11
C CYS A 74 -1.97 -5.09 -5.48
N LEU A 75 -2.50 -4.40 -6.48
CA LEU A 75 -1.90 -4.35 -7.82
C LEU A 75 -0.51 -3.71 -7.80
N LEU A 76 -0.35 -2.59 -7.10
CA LEU A 76 0.95 -1.92 -6.97
C LEU A 76 1.99 -2.80 -6.24
N ALA A 77 1.57 -3.52 -5.21
CA ALA A 77 2.42 -4.47 -4.50
C ALA A 77 2.88 -5.61 -5.42
N ASP A 78 1.97 -6.18 -6.20
CA ASP A 78 2.27 -7.24 -7.16
C ASP A 78 3.25 -6.77 -8.26
N MET A 79 2.98 -5.62 -8.88
CA MET A 79 3.89 -5.02 -9.86
C MET A 79 5.28 -4.77 -9.28
N THR A 80 5.36 -4.27 -8.05
CA THR A 80 6.63 -4.03 -7.37
C THR A 80 7.38 -5.35 -7.12
N GLY A 81 6.67 -6.41 -6.71
CA GLY A 81 7.23 -7.76 -6.56
C GLY A 81 7.81 -8.29 -7.87
N GLN A 82 7.04 -8.24 -8.96
CA GLN A 82 7.48 -8.67 -10.29
C GLN A 82 8.73 -7.90 -10.76
N MET A 83 8.79 -6.58 -10.55
CA MET A 83 9.96 -5.77 -10.90
C MET A 83 11.21 -6.20 -10.13
N HIS A 84 11.08 -6.51 -8.83
CA HIS A 84 12.19 -7.01 -8.02
C HIS A 84 12.68 -8.38 -8.48
N GLU A 85 11.77 -9.30 -8.83
CA GLU A 85 12.12 -10.61 -9.37
C GLU A 85 12.88 -10.49 -10.69
N MET A 86 12.40 -9.63 -11.60
CA MET A 86 13.08 -9.36 -12.86
C MET A 86 14.48 -8.75 -12.66
N ALA A 87 14.62 -7.80 -11.73
CA ALA A 87 15.91 -7.21 -11.39
C ALA A 87 16.87 -8.26 -10.82
N ALA A 88 16.40 -9.13 -9.93
CA ALA A 88 17.18 -10.22 -9.37
C ALA A 88 17.60 -11.24 -10.43
N ALA A 89 16.73 -11.57 -11.39
CA ALA A 89 17.04 -12.46 -12.51
C ALA A 89 18.16 -11.87 -13.40
N ARG A 90 18.07 -10.57 -13.74
CA ARG A 90 19.13 -9.86 -14.50
C ARG A 90 20.47 -9.81 -13.75
N ALA A 91 20.43 -9.65 -12.43
CA ALA A 91 21.65 -9.66 -11.60
C ALA A 91 22.32 -11.04 -11.55
N ARG A 92 21.55 -12.13 -11.69
CA ARG A 92 22.11 -13.49 -11.80
C ARG A 92 22.77 -13.73 -13.15
N ASP A 93 22.18 -13.19 -14.22
CA ASP A 93 22.67 -13.36 -15.60
C ASP A 93 23.94 -12.54 -15.89
N THR A 94 24.13 -11.42 -15.19
CA THR A 94 25.31 -10.54 -15.30
C THR A 94 26.45 -10.92 -14.34
N ARG A 95 26.28 -11.97 -13.53
CA ARG A 95 27.36 -12.48 -12.66
C ARG A 95 28.47 -13.01 -13.57
N PRO A 96 29.70 -12.47 -13.54
CA PRO A 96 30.74 -12.89 -14.46
C PRO A 96 30.99 -14.37 -14.21
N VAL A 97 30.86 -15.18 -15.27
CA VAL A 97 31.39 -16.54 -15.29
C VAL A 97 32.87 -16.38 -14.94
N ARG A 98 33.24 -16.69 -13.69
CA ARG A 98 34.66 -16.85 -13.35
C ARG A 98 35.14 -17.94 -14.28
N SER A 99 35.84 -17.56 -15.35
CA SER A 99 36.49 -18.53 -16.19
C SER A 99 37.39 -19.35 -15.26
N ALA A 100 37.09 -20.63 -15.16
CA ALA A 100 38.02 -21.57 -14.56
C ALA A 100 39.35 -21.36 -15.28
N ARG A 101 40.40 -21.01 -14.53
CA ARG A 101 41.73 -20.85 -15.08
C ARG A 101 42.08 -22.13 -15.84
N VAL A 102 42.14 -22.03 -17.16
CA VAL A 102 42.83 -22.99 -18.01
C VAL A 102 44.31 -22.78 -17.71
N GLY A 103 44.90 -23.61 -16.84
CA GLY A 103 46.29 -23.38 -16.41
C GLY A 103 46.98 -24.44 -15.56
N ASP A 104 46.31 -25.50 -15.10
CA ASP A 104 46.95 -26.56 -14.29
C ASP A 104 46.94 -27.93 -14.99
N ARG A 105 47.42 -27.98 -16.24
CA ARG A 105 47.98 -29.22 -16.82
C ARG A 105 49.36 -28.85 -17.32
N PHE A 106 50.35 -29.70 -17.07
CA PHE A 106 51.79 -29.51 -17.25
C PHE A 106 52.53 -28.96 -16.01
N ALA A 107 52.52 -29.77 -14.95
CA ALA A 107 53.66 -29.92 -14.04
C ALA A 107 53.90 -31.43 -13.84
#